data_AF-A0A9W7KNC7-F1
#
_entry.id   AF-A0A9W7KNC7-F1
#
_cell.length_a   1.000
_cell.length_b   1.000
_cell.length_c   1.000
_cell.angle_alpha   90.00
_cell.angle_beta   90.00
_cell.angle_gamma   90.00
#
_symmetry.space_group_name_H-M   'P 1'
#
loop_
_entity.id
_entity.type
_entity.pdbx_description
1 polymer ?
#
loop_
_entity_poly.entity_id
_entity_poly.type
_entity_poly.pdbx_seq_one_letter_code
_entity_poly.pdbx_strand_id
1 'polypeptide(L)' 'MERHELMALMAELSLAGMRAAYDEVMSDGLKRQHTVQQILGDLLAVERAEKQARSIRYQRKRCVTTHPT' A
#
# COMPACT_ATOMS: atom_id res chain seq x y z
N MET A 1 -3.95 20.89 -0.19
CA MET A 1 -4.05 19.69 0.65
C MET A 1 -2.72 19.44 1.31
N GLU A 2 -2.72 19.20 2.61
CA GLU A 2 -1.51 18.96 3.41
C GLU A 2 -1.23 17.46 3.57
N ARG A 3 0.01 17.08 3.98
CA ARG A 3 0.40 15.67 4.21
C ARG A 3 -0.59 14.95 5.14
N HIS A 4 -1.06 15.62 6.19
CA HIS A 4 -1.96 15.02 7.17
C HIS A 4 -3.34 14.69 6.58
N GLU A 5 -3.88 15.55 5.71
CA GLU A 5 -5.13 15.30 4.98
C GLU A 5 -4.99 14.12 4.02
N LEU A 6 -3.84 14.03 3.34
CA LEU A 6 -3.54 12.90 2.46
C LEU A 6 -3.46 11.58 3.22
N MET A 7 -2.84 11.58 4.41
CA MET A 7 -2.78 10.41 5.29
C MET A 7 -4.15 9.96 5.79
N ALA A 8 -5.03 10.92 6.10
CA ALA A 8 -6.40 10.66 6.49
C ALA A 8 -7.19 10.03 5.33
N LEU A 9 -7.14 10.62 4.13
CA LEU A 9 -7.78 10.07 2.93
C LEU A 9 -7.27 8.67 2.57
N MET A 10 -5.96 8.42 2.67
CA MET A 10 -5.40 7.09 2.45
C MET A 10 -5.92 6.07 3.47
N ALA A 11 -6.12 6.48 4.73
CA ALA A 11 -6.72 5.63 5.75
C ALA A 11 -8.19 5.33 5.45
N GLU A 12 -8.98 6.35 5.08
CA GLU A 12 -10.39 6.22 4.69
C GLU A 12 -10.56 5.27 3.48
N LEU A 13 -9.69 5.39 2.47
CA LEU A 13 -9.66 4.54 1.29
C LEU A 13 -9.01 3.17 1.53
N SER A 14 -8.61 2.86 2.76
CA SER A 14 -7.93 1.62 3.14
C SER A 14 -6.65 1.32 2.34
N LEU A 15 -5.92 2.35 1.92
CA LEU A 15 -4.68 2.29 1.14
C LEU A 15 -3.47 2.08 2.06
N ALA A 16 -3.47 0.95 2.78
CA ALA A 16 -2.50 0.67 3.83
C ALA A 16 -1.06 0.55 3.30
N GLY A 17 -0.87 0.06 2.07
CA GLY A 17 0.44 -0.06 1.44
C GLY A 17 0.98 1.32 1.06
N MET A 18 0.15 2.16 0.43
CA MET A 18 0.54 3.54 0.12
C MET A 18 0.92 4.32 1.37
N ARG A 19 0.10 4.22 2.43
CA ARG A 19 0.34 4.96 3.67
C ARG A 19 1.68 4.59 4.33
N ALA A 20 2.06 3.31 4.24
CA ALA A 20 3.33 2.82 4.78
C ALA A 20 4.54 3.26 3.95
N ALA A 21 4.41 3.35 2.62
CA ALA A 21 5.51 3.69 1.72
C ALA A 21 5.61 5.18 1.36
N TYR A 22 4.64 6.00 1.77
CA TYR A 22 4.53 7.39 1.33
C TYR A 22 5.79 8.22 1.61
N ASP A 23 6.28 8.24 2.86
CA ASP A 23 7.43 9.08 3.22
C ASP A 23 8.70 8.64 2.48
N GLU A 24 8.88 7.34 2.28
CA GLU A 24 10.01 6.78 1.55
C GLU A 24 9.96 7.12 0.06
N VAL A 25 8.83 6.88 -0.61
CA VAL A 25 8.65 7.15 -2.04
C VAL A 25 8.69 8.65 -2.32
N MET A 26 8.14 9.49 -1.44
CA MET A 26 8.24 10.95 -1.59
C MET A 26 9.67 11.44 -1.40
N SER A 27 10.38 10.93 -0.40
CA SER A 27 11.80 11.26 -0.18
C SER A 27 12.66 10.82 -1.38
N ASP A 28 12.47 9.60 -1.89
CA ASP A 28 13.22 9.08 -3.03
C ASP A 28 12.87 9.83 -4.32
N GLY A 29 11.59 10.13 -4.54
CA GLY A 29 11.12 10.91 -5.68
C GLY A 29 11.70 12.32 -5.72
N LEU A 30 11.85 12.98 -4.57
CA LEU A 30 12.53 14.27 -4.46
C LEU A 30 14.02 14.16 -4.76
N LYS A 31 14.70 13.13 -4.23
CA LYS A 31 16.14 12.91 -4.43
C LYS A 31 16.49 12.57 -5.87
N ARG A 32 15.64 11.76 -6.52
CA ARG A 32 15.86 11.25 -7.88
C ARG A 32 15.15 12.06 -8.97
N GLN A 33 14.50 13.16 -8.59
CA GLN A 33 13.71 13.99 -9.50
C GLN A 33 12.68 13.18 -10.30
N HIS A 34 12.03 12.22 -9.64
CA HIS A 34 10.97 11.44 -10.27
C HIS A 34 9.83 12.35 -10.71
N THR A 35 9.27 12.07 -11.89
CA THR A 35 8.05 12.73 -12.32
C THR A 35 6.90 12.31 -11.41
N VAL A 36 5.86 13.15 -11.33
CA VAL A 36 4.66 12.84 -10.55
C VAL A 36 4.06 11.49 -10.96
N GLN A 37 4.14 11.14 -12.24
CA GLN A 37 3.64 9.85 -12.77
C GLN A 37 4.44 8.67 -12.21
N GLN A 38 5.75 8.81 -12.04
CA GLN A 38 6.60 7.76 -11.46
C GLN A 38 6.29 7.58 -9.97
N ILE A 39 6.19 8.67 -9.20
CA ILE A 39 5.83 8.64 -7.77
C ILE A 39 4.47 7.96 -7.57
N LEU A 40 3.47 8.34 -8.38
CA LEU A 40 2.14 7.72 -8.33
C LEU A 40 2.20 6.24 -8.70
N GLY A 41 3.00 5.87 -9.71
CA GLY A 41 3.22 4.49 -10.13
C GLY A 41 3.81 3.64 -9.00
N ASP A 42 4.82 4.15 -8.31
CA ASP A 42 5.48 3.46 -7.20
C ASP A 42 4.53 3.24 -6.02
N LEU A 43 3.76 4.27 -5.64
CA LEU A 43 2.75 4.17 -4.59
C LEU A 43 1.67 3.12 -4.96
N LEU A 44 1.18 3.15 -6.20
CA LEU A 44 0.16 2.20 -6.68
C LEU A 44 0.70 0.77 -6.74
N ALA A 45 1.96 0.59 -7.10
CA ALA A 45 2.61 -0.71 -7.12
C ALA A 45 2.71 -1.31 -5.71
N VAL A 46 3.11 -0.51 -4.71
CA VAL A 46 3.15 -0.95 -3.30
C VAL A 46 1.76 -1.35 -2.81
N GLU A 47 0.75 -0.53 -3.08
CA GLU A 47 -0.63 -0.81 -2.66
C GLU A 47 -1.15 -2.12 -3.25
N ARG A 48 -0.88 -2.36 -4.54
CA ARG A 48 -1.26 -3.60 -5.20
C ARG A 48 -0.54 -4.80 -4.59
N ALA A 49 0.75 -4.66 -4.28
CA ALA A 49 1.54 -5.71 -3.65
C ALA A 49 0.97 -6.07 -2.26
N GLU A 50 0.59 -5.07 -1.46
CA GLU A 50 -0.02 -5.34 -0.15
C GLU A 50 -1.40 -6.00 -0.24
N LYS A 51 -2.26 -5.53 -1.16
CA LYS A 51 -3.54 -6.18 -1.42
C LYS A 51 -3.36 -7.64 -1.84
N GLN A 52 -2.38 -7.93 -2.68
CA GLN A 52 -2.04 -9.30 -3.09
C GLN A 52 -1.49 -10.13 -1.91
N ALA A 53 -0.62 -9.57 -1.08
CA ALA A 53 -0.09 -10.26 0.10
C ALA A 53 -1.20 -10.59 1.10
N ARG A 54 -2.14 -9.67 1.33
CA ARG A 54 -3.32 -9.90 2.16
C ARG A 54 -4.22 -10.99 1.58
N SER A 55 -4.53 -10.96 0.29
CA SER A 55 -5.40 -11.96 -0.34
C SER A 55 -4.82 -13.37 -0.23
N ILE A 56 -3.51 -13.53 -0.46
CA ILE A 56 -2.79 -14.81 -0.25
C ILE A 56 -2.86 -15.24 1.22
N ARG A 57 -2.64 -14.32 2.17
CA ARG A 57 -2.76 -14.62 3.62
C ARG A 57 -4.18 -15.07 3.98
N TYR A 58 -5.21 -14.42 3.45
CA TYR A 58 -6.61 -14.81 3.66
C TYR A 58 -6.92 -16.18 3.07
N GLN A 59 -6.45 -16.47 1.86
CA GLN A 59 -6.60 -17.79 1.23
C GLN A 59 -5.96 -18.89 2.08
N ARG A 60 -4.71 -18.70 2.51
CA ARG A 60 -4.01 -19.66 3.37
C ARG A 60 -4.68 -19.86 4.72
N LYS A 61 -5.18 -18.78 5.35
CA LYS A 61 -5.94 -18.89 6.61
C LYS A 61 -7.23 -19.71 6.44
N ARG A 62 -7.89 -19.61 5.28
CA ARG A 62 -9.15 -20.32 5.01
C ARG A 62 -8.97 -21.84 4.87
N CYS A 63 -7.80 -22.30 4.41
CA CYS A 63 -7.52 -23.74 4.26
C CYS A 63 -7.13 -24.45 5.57
N VAL A 64 -6.77 -23.74 6.64
CA VAL A 64 -6.30 -24.33 7.90
C VAL A 64 -7.46 -24.70 8.85
N THR A 65 -8.68 -24.21 8.61
CA THR A 65 -9.82 -24.41 9.51
C THR A 65 -10.81 -25.49 9.08
N THR A 66 -10.51 -26.27 8.02
CA THR A 66 -11.42 -27.31 7.51
C THR A 66 -10.87 -28.71 7.72
N HIS A 67 -10.60 -29.08 8.98
CA HIS A 67 -10.54 -30.48 9.41
C HIS A 67 -11.03 -30.57 10.86
N PRO A 68 -12.33 -30.80 11.09
CA PRO A 68 -12.80 -31.35 12.35
C PRO A 68 -12.57 -32.87 12.32
N THR A 69 -11.63 -33.35 13.11
CA THR A 69 -11.62 -34.75 13.59
C THR A 69 -12.66 -34.90 14.70
#